data_AF-A0A2P8HW48-F1
#
_entry.id   AF-A0A2P8HW48-F1
#
_cell.length_a   1.000
_cell.length_b   1.000
_cell.length_c   1.000
_cell.angle_alpha   90.00
_cell.angle_beta   90.00
_cell.angle_gamma   90.00
#
_symmetry.space_group_name_H-M   'P 1'
#
loop_
_entity.id
_entity.type
_entity.pdbx_description
1 polymer ?
#
loop_
_entity_poly.entity_id
_entity_poly.type
_entity_poly.pdbx_seq_one_letter_code
_entity_poly.pdbx_strand_id
1 'polypeptide(L)' 'MSDELEELSGTFEIGQTVYYQGEEMTVINELERTLVLEYVHFVPLSEDDHERIVVRKNKVTLQ' A
#
# COMPACT_ATOMS: atom_id res chain seq x y z
N MET A 1 -24.72 -1.47 15.43
CA MET A 1 -23.26 -1.36 15.27
C MET A 1 -22.98 -2.00 13.93
N SER A 2 -23.16 -1.18 12.90
CA SER A 2 -23.12 -1.58 11.49
C SER A 2 -21.72 -2.05 11.14
N ASP A 3 -21.68 -3.11 10.35
CA ASP A 3 -20.51 -3.77 9.81
C ASP A 3 -19.64 -2.82 8.95
N GLU A 4 -18.92 -1.89 9.60
CA GLU A 4 -17.88 -1.04 8.98
C GLU A 4 -16.59 -1.81 8.69
N LEU A 5 -16.69 -3.14 8.56
CA LEU A 5 -15.78 -3.98 7.82
C LEU A 5 -16.40 -4.27 6.46
N GLU A 6 -16.98 -3.24 5.81
CA GLU A 6 -17.12 -3.25 4.37
C GLU A 6 -15.74 -3.58 3.83
N GLU A 7 -15.63 -4.80 3.32
CA GLU A 7 -14.47 -5.30 2.64
C GLU A 7 -14.02 -4.19 1.70
N LEU A 8 -12.83 -3.64 1.94
CA LEU A 8 -12.06 -2.97 0.91
C LEU A 8 -11.68 -4.05 -0.12
N SER A 9 -12.69 -4.60 -0.79
CA SER A 9 -12.66 -5.28 -2.07
C SER A 9 -12.53 -4.24 -3.19
N GLY A 10 -12.03 -3.04 -2.86
CA GLY A 10 -11.59 -2.08 -3.84
C GLY A 10 -10.46 -2.73 -4.63
N THR A 11 -10.63 -2.78 -5.95
CA THR A 11 -9.53 -3.06 -6.87
C THR A 11 -8.55 -1.91 -6.74
N PHE A 12 -7.27 -2.21 -6.47
CA PHE A 12 -6.22 -1.20 -6.42
C PHE A 12 -5.54 -1.10 -7.77
N GLU A 13 -5.21 0.12 -8.20
CA GLU A 13 -4.51 0.33 -9.46
C GLU A 13 -2.99 0.35 -9.23
N ILE A 14 -2.22 -0.25 -10.13
CA ILE A 14 -0.75 -0.12 -10.11
C ILE A 14 -0.40 1.35 -10.37
N GLY A 15 0.44 1.92 -9.53
CA GLY A 15 0.76 3.36 -9.49
C GLY A 15 -0.13 4.17 -8.56
N GLN A 16 -1.18 3.57 -7.98
CA GLN A 16 -2.03 4.24 -7.00
C GLN A 16 -1.27 4.52 -5.70
N THR A 17 -1.44 5.72 -5.16
CA THR A 17 -0.98 6.06 -3.81
C THR A 17 -1.94 5.52 -2.77
N VAL A 18 -1.40 4.83 -1.77
CA VAL A 18 -2.11 4.31 -0.60
C VAL A 18 -1.36 4.65 0.67
N TYR A 19 -2.02 4.53 1.82
CA TYR A 19 -1.39 4.77 3.11
C TYR A 19 -1.32 3.48 3.93
N TYR A 20 -0.16 3.20 4.50
CA TYR A 20 0.07 2.07 5.40
C TYR A 20 0.87 2.54 6.61
N GLN A 21 0.34 2.30 7.82
CA GLN A 21 0.95 2.75 9.08
C GLN A 21 1.26 4.25 9.16
N GLY A 22 0.53 5.08 8.39
CA GLY A 22 0.74 6.52 8.33
C GLY A 22 1.76 6.97 7.28
N GLU A 23 2.44 6.04 6.61
CA GLU A 23 3.36 6.32 5.52
C GLU A 23 2.63 6.27 4.17
N GLU A 24 3.01 7.18 3.27
CA GLU A 24 2.56 7.20 1.88
C GLU A 24 3.33 6.18 1.06
N MET A 25 2.63 5.29 0.34
CA MET A 25 3.25 4.23 -0.46
C MET A 25 2.59 4.11 -1.83
N THR A 26 3.31 3.54 -2.79
CA THR A 26 2.80 3.29 -4.15
C THR A 26 2.50 1.81 -4.36
N VAL A 27 1.32 1.49 -4.90
CA VAL A 27 0.97 0.12 -5.31
C VAL A 27 1.79 -0.26 -6.54
N ILE A 28 2.62 -1.28 -6.43
CA ILE A 28 3.41 -1.80 -7.56
C ILE A 28 2.90 -3.15 -8.07
N ASN A 29 2.09 -3.85 -7.29
CA ASN A 29 1.38 -5.06 -7.72
C ASN A 29 0.13 -5.30 -6.86
N GLU A 30 -0.90 -5.88 -7.47
CA GLU A 30 -2.13 -6.29 -6.80
C GLU A 30 -2.29 -7.81 -6.88
N LEU A 31 -2.52 -8.45 -5.73
CA LEU A 31 -2.92 -9.84 -5.61
C LEU A 31 -4.32 -9.91 -5.01
N GLU A 32 -4.92 -11.10 -4.97
CA GLU A 32 -6.31 -11.28 -4.53
C GLU A 32 -6.60 -10.61 -3.16
N ARG A 33 -5.70 -10.78 -2.18
CA ARG A 33 -5.88 -10.30 -0.80
C ARG A 33 -4.79 -9.35 -0.31
N THR A 34 -3.75 -9.15 -1.10
CA THR A 34 -2.56 -8.41 -0.72
C THR A 34 -2.13 -7.45 -1.81
N LEU A 35 -1.41 -6.41 -1.42
CA LEU A 35 -0.74 -5.45 -2.29
C LEU A 35 0.75 -5.59 -2.08
N VAL A 36 1.51 -5.40 -3.15
CA VAL A 36 2.94 -5.10 -3.04
C VAL A 36 3.06 -3.59 -3.15
N LEU A 37 3.62 -2.98 -2.11
CA LEU A 37 3.80 -1.53 -2.00
C LEU A 37 5.28 -1.20 -2.06
N GLU A 38 5.61 -0.06 -2.63
CA GLU A 38 6.95 0.52 -2.65
C GLU A 38 6.95 1.86 -1.92
N TYR A 39 7.97 2.07 -1.08
CA TYR A 39 8.25 3.35 -0.44
C TYR A 39 9.56 3.91 -0.98
N VAL A 40 9.57 5.22 -1.25
CA VAL A 40 10.78 5.93 -1.65
C VAL A 40 11.29 6.69 -0.44
N HIS A 41 12.44 6.28 0.10
CA HIS A 41 13.11 7.07 1.12
C HIS A 41 13.62 8.38 0.51
N PHE A 42 13.22 9.52 1.07
CA PHE A 42 13.71 10.84 0.64
C PHE A 42 15.16 11.13 1.10
N VAL A 43 15.78 10.20 1.84
CA VAL A 43 17.13 10.33 2.38
C VAL A 43 18.06 9.44 1.54
N PRO A 44 19.11 9.98 0.90
CA PRO A 44 19.99 9.20 0.03
C PRO A 44 20.87 8.30 0.89
N LEU A 45 20.45 7.05 1.06
CA LEU A 45 21.18 6.02 1.79
C LEU A 45 21.56 4.89 0.84
N SER A 46 22.34 5.25 -0.19
CA SER A 46 22.92 4.37 -1.23
C SER A 46 22.00 4.02 -2.40
N GLU A 47 22.57 3.48 -3.47
CA GLU A 47 22.01 3.47 -4.84
C GLU A 47 20.73 2.61 -5.05
N ASP A 48 20.06 2.13 -4.00
CA ASP A 48 18.87 1.26 -4.13
C ASP A 48 17.89 1.41 -2.95
N ASP A 49 17.38 2.62 -2.73
CA ASP A 49 16.52 3.00 -1.59
C ASP A 49 15.02 2.66 -1.75
N HIS A 50 14.69 1.64 -2.55
CA HIS A 50 13.32 1.19 -2.77
C HIS A 50 12.97 0.01 -1.86
N GLU A 51 12.37 0.28 -0.70
CA GLU A 51 11.84 -0.77 0.16
C GLU A 51 10.46 -1.22 -0.33
N ARG A 52 10.29 -2.54 -0.44
CA ARG A 52 9.03 -3.18 -0.86
C ARG A 52 8.44 -4.00 0.25
N ILE A 53 7.13 -3.92 0.41
CA ILE A 53 6.39 -4.66 1.44
C ILE A 53 5.13 -5.30 0.85
N VAL A 54 4.77 -6.48 1.37
CA VAL A 54 3.51 -7.16 1.06
C VAL A 54 2.51 -6.91 2.20
N VAL A 55 1.39 -6.26 1.89
CA VAL A 55 0.40 -5.82 2.88
C VAL A 55 -0.98 -6.34 2.52
N ARG A 56 -1.83 -6.69 3.50
CA ARG A 56 -3.23 -7.06 3.24
C ARG A 56 -4.05 -5.84 2.83
N LYS A 57 -4.95 -5.98 1.85
CA LYS A 57 -5.79 -4.87 1.35
C LYS A 57 -6.58 -4.15 2.45
N ASN A 58 -7.05 -4.88 3.46
CA ASN A 58 -7.77 -4.29 4.60
C ASN A 58 -6.88 -3.57 5.64
N LYS A 59 -5.58 -3.41 5.37
CA LYS A 59 -4.64 -2.68 6.20
C LYS A 59 -4.16 -1.38 5.57
N VAL A 60 -4.58 -1.09 4.33
CA VAL A 60 -4.26 0.14 3.63
C VAL A 60 -5.48 1.05 3.58
N THR A 61 -5.27 2.35 3.47
CA THR A 61 -6.33 3.34 3.30
C THR A 61 -6.09 4.19 2.06
N LEU A 62 -7.18 4.60 1.42
CA LEU A 62 -7.23 5.68 0.44
C LEU A 62 -7.64 6.93 1.24
N GLN A 63 -6.89 8.03 1.13
CA GLN A 63 -7.18 9.26 1.91
C GLN A 63 -8.60 9.79 1.70
#